data_AF-A0A2H0N6S7-F1
#
_entry.id   AF-A0A2H0N6S7-F1
#
_cell.length_a   1.000
_cell.length_b   1.000
_cell.length_c   1.000
_cell.angle_alpha   90.00
_cell.angle_beta   90.00
_cell.angle_gamma   90.00
#
_symmetry.space_group_name_H-M   'P 1'
#
loop_
_entity.id
_entity.type
_entity.pdbx_description
1 polymer ?
#
loop_
_entity_poly.entity_id
_entity_poly.type
_entity_poly.pdbx_seq_one_letter_code
_entity_poly.pdbx_strand_id
1 'polypeptide(L)'
;MLTKLSKTIEDKKKNYAKSTASALLKNGTLIEMLYQPDNHKTMYCVARDGKWHYADFYKSDTLNIAPYKPENNLIQNKIVLLPSDVEEYSSETELIADIQSYIHKYMDIPELFEKVSSYYILLSWVYDRFSELPYLRVQGDYGTGKTRFLLTIGSLCYKPIFANGASTISPLFRLLNDFRGTLIIDESDFRFSDEKTEFVKILNNGNARGFPVLRSETNYTREFNPRAFVVFGPKLVATCGPFQDPALESRFLTHNTGQNKLRRDIPINLSKEHQEEAQRLRNKLLLFRIRNFHKVYIHTDMIDWEIEPRLNQIFIPLLSVIQDETMRDEIRLLARQFNKELVMNRGTAVEGQVLDIIKDILQNPNTKLTVKDITDWFTDRYGDEYQRKITTKWIGFVIRSKLNLKTAKSNGNYIIPPSEEPKLRILLEKYGLDTQSENKQSSS
;
A
#
# COMPACT_ATOMS: atom_id res chain seq x y z
N MET A 1 35.44 -8.00 44.65
CA MET A 1 35.04 -8.86 43.51
C MET A 1 33.76 -8.38 42.84
N LEU A 2 32.70 -8.07 43.60
CA LEU A 2 31.42 -7.52 43.08
C LEU A 2 31.54 -6.19 42.33
N THR A 3 32.49 -5.32 42.72
CA THR A 3 32.79 -4.03 42.07
C THR A 3 33.55 -4.15 40.74
N LYS A 4 34.32 -5.23 40.55
CA LYS A 4 34.96 -5.54 39.25
C LYS A 4 33.96 -6.18 38.28
N LEU A 5 33.04 -7.03 38.77
CA LEU A 5 31.97 -7.59 37.94
C LEU A 5 30.99 -6.53 37.44
N SER A 6 30.58 -5.59 38.30
CA SER A 6 29.68 -4.49 37.91
C SER A 6 30.31 -3.54 36.88
N LYS A 7 31.58 -3.15 37.06
CA LYS A 7 32.34 -2.40 36.04
C LYS A 7 32.46 -3.16 34.71
N THR A 8 32.72 -4.47 34.75
CA THR A 8 32.84 -5.31 33.54
C THR A 8 31.50 -5.48 32.82
N ILE A 9 30.37 -5.46 33.54
CA ILE A 9 29.02 -5.52 32.96
C ILE A 9 28.58 -4.15 32.41
N GLU A 10 28.94 -3.04 33.06
CA GLU A 10 28.72 -1.68 32.55
C GLU A 10 29.61 -1.36 31.33
N ASP A 11 30.87 -1.80 31.32
CA ASP A 11 31.77 -1.65 30.17
C ASP A 11 31.34 -2.57 29.00
N LYS A 12 30.79 -3.76 29.28
CA LYS A 12 30.14 -4.62 28.26
C LYS A 12 28.85 -3.99 27.70
N LYS A 13 28.06 -3.29 28.52
CA LYS A 13 26.87 -2.55 28.06
C LYS A 13 27.24 -1.32 27.22
N LYS A 14 28.37 -0.65 27.49
CA LYS A 14 28.84 0.53 26.73
C LYS A 14 29.39 0.20 25.33
N ASN A 15 29.76 -1.06 25.06
CA ASN A 15 30.39 -1.47 23.80
C ASN A 15 29.53 -2.40 22.91
N TYR A 16 28.29 -2.73 23.27
CA TYR A 16 27.45 -3.60 22.45
C TYR A 16 26.86 -2.82 21.26
N ALA A 17 27.38 -3.07 20.06
CA ALA A 17 26.80 -2.53 18.84
C ALA A 17 25.38 -3.11 18.66
N LYS A 18 24.39 -2.25 18.47
CA LYS A 18 22.99 -2.69 18.28
C LYS A 18 22.84 -3.28 16.89
N SER A 19 22.35 -4.53 16.79
CA SER A 19 22.01 -5.14 15.50
C SER A 19 20.95 -4.32 14.78
N THR A 20 21.29 -3.83 13.59
CA THR A 20 20.46 -2.87 12.85
C THR A 20 20.54 -3.18 11.35
N ALA A 21 19.40 -3.33 10.68
CA ALA A 21 19.35 -3.65 9.25
C ALA A 21 19.60 -2.44 8.35
N SER A 22 19.24 -1.24 8.80
CA SER A 22 19.49 0.01 8.07
C SER A 22 19.43 1.23 8.99
N ALA A 23 20.11 2.31 8.62
CA ALA A 23 20.01 3.59 9.29
C ALA A 23 20.13 4.75 8.29
N LEU A 24 19.40 5.84 8.56
CA LEU A 24 19.59 7.14 7.91
C LEU A 24 20.12 8.11 8.96
N LEU A 25 21.28 8.68 8.71
CA LEU A 25 21.90 9.65 9.60
C LEU A 25 21.46 11.08 9.26
N LYS A 26 21.58 11.99 10.24
CA LYS A 26 21.20 13.41 10.08
C LYS A 26 21.94 14.13 8.96
N ASN A 27 23.16 13.68 8.64
CA ASN A 27 23.98 14.23 7.56
C ASN A 27 23.64 13.66 6.18
N GLY A 28 22.59 12.84 6.06
CA GLY A 28 22.16 12.21 4.81
C GLY A 28 22.87 10.89 4.47
N THR A 29 23.78 10.39 5.33
CA THR A 29 24.39 9.08 5.11
C THR A 29 23.36 7.96 5.25
N LEU A 30 23.28 7.11 4.23
CA LEU A 30 22.53 5.85 4.23
C LEU A 30 23.44 4.71 4.67
N ILE A 31 22.93 3.85 5.54
CA ILE A 31 23.57 2.60 5.95
C ILE A 31 22.59 1.49 5.63
N GLU A 32 22.95 0.59 4.73
CA GLU A 32 22.11 -0.54 4.29
C GLU A 32 22.84 -1.85 4.53
N MET A 33 22.15 -2.83 5.12
CA MET A 33 22.72 -4.15 5.36
C MET A 33 22.73 -4.99 4.07
N LEU A 34 23.85 -5.65 3.84
CA LEU A 34 24.06 -6.64 2.78
C LEU A 34 24.18 -8.04 3.38
N TYR A 35 23.82 -9.05 2.58
CA TYR A 35 24.07 -10.44 2.89
C TYR A 35 24.59 -11.18 1.65
N GLN A 36 25.79 -11.76 1.78
CA GLN A 36 26.43 -12.60 0.77
C GLN A 36 26.31 -14.06 1.19
N PRO A 37 25.36 -14.83 0.61
CA PRO A 37 25.13 -16.22 1.01
C PRO A 37 26.35 -17.11 0.78
N ASP A 38 27.03 -16.93 -0.36
CA ASP A 38 28.18 -17.75 -0.77
C ASP A 38 29.38 -17.57 0.16
N ASN A 39 29.57 -16.36 0.70
CA ASN A 39 30.64 -16.03 1.64
C ASN A 39 30.22 -16.17 3.10
N HIS A 40 28.96 -16.54 3.36
CA HIS A 40 28.34 -16.53 4.68
C HIS A 40 28.60 -15.23 5.47
N LYS A 41 28.51 -14.08 4.80
CA LYS A 41 28.93 -12.79 5.36
C LYS A 41 27.80 -11.77 5.32
N THR A 42 27.67 -11.02 6.41
CA THR A 42 26.87 -9.79 6.46
C THR A 42 27.77 -8.58 6.65
N MET A 43 27.39 -7.45 6.06
CA MET A 43 28.12 -6.19 6.16
C MET A 43 27.20 -5.00 5.89
N TYR A 44 27.73 -3.79 5.99
CA TYR A 44 27.05 -2.58 5.58
C TYR A 44 27.59 -2.05 4.26
N CYS A 45 26.68 -1.55 3.43
CA CYS A 45 26.94 -0.53 2.43
C CYS A 45 26.66 0.84 3.07
N VAL A 46 27.70 1.66 3.20
CA VAL A 46 27.61 3.02 3.78
C VAL A 46 27.74 4.02 2.63
N ALA A 47 26.67 4.73 2.35
CA ALA A 47 26.54 5.57 1.17
C ALA A 47 26.21 7.04 1.50
N ARG A 48 26.83 7.96 0.76
CA ARG A 48 26.57 9.40 0.85
C ARG A 48 26.92 10.06 -0.49
N ASP A 49 26.08 10.99 -0.93
CA ASP A 49 26.29 11.80 -2.15
C ASP A 49 26.63 10.93 -3.39
N GLY A 50 25.91 9.81 -3.54
CA GLY A 50 26.07 8.86 -4.65
C GLY A 50 27.30 7.95 -4.58
N LYS A 51 28.17 8.11 -3.58
CA LYS A 51 29.34 7.26 -3.34
C LYS A 51 29.08 6.32 -2.17
N TRP A 52 29.69 5.14 -2.19
CA TRP A 52 29.57 4.17 -1.11
C TRP A 52 30.89 3.43 -0.82
N HIS A 53 30.95 2.80 0.34
CA HIS A 53 31.98 1.86 0.73
C HIS A 53 31.38 0.77 1.63
N TYR A 54 32.11 -0.33 1.80
CA TYR A 54 31.68 -1.42 2.67
C TYR A 54 32.31 -1.35 4.06
N ALA A 55 31.55 -1.72 5.08
CA ALA A 55 32.01 -1.74 6.47
C ALA A 55 31.39 -2.91 7.26
N ASP A 56 32.17 -3.54 8.13
CA ASP A 56 31.67 -4.65 8.98
C ASP A 56 30.85 -4.14 10.19
N PHE A 57 31.04 -2.89 10.58
CA PHE A 57 30.26 -2.18 11.60
C PHE A 57 30.29 -0.68 11.33
N TYR A 58 29.38 0.07 11.96
CA TYR A 58 29.38 1.54 11.89
C TYR A 58 29.38 2.13 13.29
N LYS A 59 30.38 2.98 13.58
CA LYS A 59 30.53 3.66 14.87
C LYS A 59 30.75 5.16 14.67
N SER A 60 29.98 5.95 15.41
CA SER A 60 30.07 7.40 15.54
C SER A 60 29.76 7.80 16.99
N ASP A 61 29.91 9.07 17.35
CA ASP A 61 29.65 9.56 18.71
C ASP A 61 28.23 9.26 19.21
N THR A 62 27.25 9.21 18.29
CA THR A 62 25.83 9.03 18.62
C THR A 62 25.27 7.65 18.24
N LEU A 63 26.03 6.83 17.51
CA LEU A 63 25.52 5.58 16.95
C LEU A 63 26.61 4.52 16.90
N ASN A 64 26.32 3.34 17.46
CA ASN A 64 27.16 2.15 17.38
C ASN A 64 26.28 0.97 16.96
N ILE A 65 26.40 0.56 15.69
CA ILE A 65 25.57 -0.48 15.08
C ILE A 65 26.42 -1.50 14.33
N ALA A 66 25.91 -2.72 14.29
CA ALA A 66 26.48 -3.84 13.53
C ALA A 66 25.36 -4.53 12.74
N PRO A 67 25.66 -5.11 11.57
CA PRO A 67 24.67 -5.88 10.84
C PRO A 67 24.20 -7.07 11.70
N TYR A 68 23.01 -7.60 11.38
CA TYR A 68 22.65 -8.91 11.96
C TYR A 68 23.67 -9.95 11.50
N LYS A 69 23.96 -10.90 12.37
CA LYS A 69 24.88 -12.00 12.04
C LYS A 69 24.34 -12.84 10.87
N PRO A 70 25.21 -13.45 10.05
CA PRO A 70 24.79 -14.34 8.96
C PRO A 70 23.98 -15.54 9.47
N GLU A 71 24.11 -15.92 10.74
CA GLU A 71 23.30 -16.98 11.39
C GLU A 71 21.91 -16.54 11.86
N ASN A 72 21.52 -15.28 11.60
CA ASN A 72 20.20 -14.82 11.95
C ASN A 72 19.13 -15.65 11.20
N ASN A 73 18.23 -16.28 11.95
CA ASN A 73 17.21 -17.18 11.43
C ASN A 73 16.30 -16.54 10.37
N LEU A 74 16.04 -15.24 10.44
CA LEU A 74 15.18 -14.53 9.49
C LEU A 74 15.86 -14.35 8.13
N ILE A 75 17.19 -14.19 8.14
CA ILE A 75 18.00 -14.02 6.92
C ILE A 75 18.28 -15.39 6.31
N GLN A 76 18.74 -16.36 7.11
CA GLN A 76 19.06 -17.71 6.63
C GLN A 76 17.86 -18.42 5.99
N ASN A 77 16.67 -18.27 6.58
CA ASN A 77 15.45 -18.89 6.07
C ASN A 77 14.72 -18.02 5.03
N LYS A 78 15.37 -16.97 4.51
CA LYS A 78 14.82 -16.09 3.45
C LYS A 78 13.48 -15.45 3.83
N ILE A 79 13.22 -15.25 5.13
CA ILE A 79 12.07 -14.46 5.61
C ILE A 79 12.29 -12.99 5.25
N VAL A 80 13.53 -12.51 5.40
CA VAL A 80 13.96 -11.20 4.92
C VAL A 80 15.02 -11.40 3.84
N LEU A 81 14.80 -10.82 2.66
CA LEU A 81 15.82 -10.78 1.61
C LEU A 81 16.60 -9.47 1.67
N LEU A 82 17.89 -9.53 1.33
CA LEU A 82 18.79 -8.39 1.31
C LEU A 82 19.56 -8.36 -0.03
N PRO A 83 20.06 -7.20 -0.46
CA PRO A 83 21.11 -7.14 -1.48
C PRO A 83 22.35 -7.91 -1.04
N SER A 84 23.07 -8.46 -2.01
CA SER A 84 24.36 -9.13 -1.78
C SER A 84 25.52 -8.22 -2.15
N ASP A 85 25.27 -7.21 -2.99
CA ASP A 85 26.26 -6.24 -3.43
C ASP A 85 25.56 -4.97 -3.95
N VAL A 86 26.33 -3.98 -4.37
CA VAL A 86 25.88 -2.85 -5.18
C VAL A 86 26.24 -3.15 -6.63
N GLU A 87 25.25 -3.15 -7.53
CA GLU A 87 25.46 -3.46 -8.95
C GLU A 87 25.14 -2.24 -9.82
N GLU A 88 26.01 -1.97 -10.79
CA GLU A 88 25.89 -0.84 -11.71
C GLU A 88 24.77 -1.07 -12.74
N TYR A 89 24.11 0.02 -13.16
CA TYR A 89 23.10 0.01 -14.22
C TYR A 89 23.27 1.28 -15.07
N SER A 90 23.07 1.19 -16.38
CA SER A 90 23.44 2.31 -17.27
C SER A 90 22.49 3.50 -17.17
N SER A 91 21.18 3.26 -17.02
CA SER A 91 20.18 4.32 -16.84
C SER A 91 18.96 3.86 -16.06
N GLU A 92 18.17 4.81 -15.51
CA GLU A 92 16.91 4.48 -14.83
C GLU A 92 15.89 3.83 -15.78
N THR A 93 15.85 4.28 -17.05
CA THR A 93 15.04 3.67 -18.11
C THR A 93 15.39 2.21 -18.34
N GLU A 94 16.69 1.88 -18.40
CA GLU A 94 17.15 0.49 -18.55
C GLU A 94 16.85 -0.35 -17.30
N LEU A 95 17.03 0.21 -16.10
CA LEU A 95 16.65 -0.47 -14.87
C LEU A 95 15.15 -0.80 -14.84
N ILE A 96 14.29 0.12 -15.28
CA ILE A 96 12.85 -0.13 -15.40
C ILE A 96 12.57 -1.22 -16.43
N ALA A 97 13.23 -1.18 -17.59
CA ALA A 97 13.09 -2.19 -18.63
C ALA A 97 13.53 -3.58 -18.14
N ASP A 98 14.62 -3.68 -17.39
CA ASP A 98 15.08 -4.92 -16.77
C ASP A 98 14.04 -5.47 -15.78
N ILE A 99 13.45 -4.59 -14.95
CA ILE A 99 12.39 -4.97 -14.00
C ILE A 99 11.14 -5.46 -14.76
N GLN A 100 10.71 -4.75 -15.80
CA GLN A 100 9.57 -5.12 -16.63
C GLN A 100 9.81 -6.46 -17.33
N SER A 101 10.98 -6.64 -17.95
CA SER A 101 11.36 -7.92 -18.57
C SER A 101 11.32 -9.08 -17.57
N TYR A 102 11.80 -8.86 -16.34
CA TYR A 102 11.73 -9.85 -15.27
C TYR A 102 10.28 -10.17 -14.88
N ILE A 103 9.43 -9.16 -14.68
CA ILE A 103 8.02 -9.38 -14.36
C ILE A 103 7.34 -10.12 -15.51
N HIS A 104 7.52 -9.65 -16.74
CA HIS A 104 6.96 -10.24 -17.95
C HIS A 104 7.35 -11.70 -18.14
N LYS A 105 8.59 -12.09 -17.79
CA LYS A 105 9.07 -13.48 -17.87
C LYS A 105 8.36 -14.40 -16.88
N TYR A 106 7.97 -13.91 -15.70
CA TYR A 106 7.49 -14.74 -14.59
C TYR A 106 6.01 -14.55 -14.25
N MET A 107 5.34 -13.57 -14.85
CA MET A 107 3.96 -13.20 -14.55
C MET A 107 3.13 -12.94 -15.80
N ASP A 108 1.84 -13.25 -15.67
CA ASP A 108 0.82 -12.93 -16.67
C ASP A 108 -0.10 -11.85 -16.11
N ILE A 109 0.25 -10.60 -16.37
CA ILE A 109 -0.51 -9.42 -15.95
C ILE A 109 -0.63 -8.44 -17.11
N PRO A 110 -1.67 -7.58 -17.13
CA PRO A 110 -1.77 -6.53 -18.12
C PRO A 110 -0.55 -5.61 -18.07
N GLU A 111 -0.08 -5.16 -19.24
CA GLU A 111 1.06 -4.24 -19.39
C GLU A 111 0.97 -3.04 -18.44
N LEU A 112 -0.25 -2.52 -18.29
CA LEU A 112 -0.56 -1.42 -17.41
C LEU A 112 -0.19 -1.70 -15.94
N PHE A 113 -0.56 -2.88 -15.44
CA PHE A 113 -0.26 -3.28 -14.07
C PHE A 113 1.20 -3.69 -13.90
N GLU A 114 1.83 -4.20 -14.95
CA GLU A 114 3.28 -4.43 -15.01
C GLU A 114 4.04 -3.12 -14.79
N LYS A 115 3.68 -2.05 -15.52
CA LYS A 115 4.24 -0.71 -15.34
C LYS A 115 4.07 -0.20 -13.91
N VAL A 116 2.83 -0.23 -13.38
CA VAL A 116 2.55 0.17 -11.99
C VAL A 116 3.40 -0.61 -10.99
N SER A 117 3.56 -1.92 -11.21
CA SER A 117 4.37 -2.79 -10.35
C SER A 117 5.85 -2.42 -10.39
N SER A 118 6.41 -2.10 -11.56
CA SER A 118 7.80 -1.66 -11.71
C SER A 118 8.07 -0.36 -10.95
N TYR A 119 7.18 0.64 -11.05
CA TYR A 119 7.33 1.88 -10.29
C TYR A 119 7.10 1.69 -8.79
N TYR A 120 6.20 0.78 -8.41
CA TYR A 120 6.00 0.43 -7.01
C TYR A 120 7.25 -0.21 -6.40
N ILE A 121 7.97 -1.04 -7.18
CA ILE A 121 9.28 -1.57 -6.76
C ILE A 121 10.22 -0.41 -6.50
N LEU A 122 10.44 0.52 -7.44
CA LEU A 122 11.30 1.69 -7.23
C LEU A 122 10.88 2.52 -6.01
N LEU A 123 9.57 2.79 -5.87
CA LEU A 123 9.00 3.47 -4.71
C LEU A 123 9.37 2.78 -3.41
N SER A 124 9.29 1.45 -3.35
CA SER A 124 9.66 0.70 -2.14
C SER A 124 11.12 0.94 -1.72
N TRP A 125 12.03 1.24 -2.66
CA TRP A 125 13.44 1.53 -2.38
C TRP A 125 13.71 2.95 -1.89
N VAL A 126 12.74 3.85 -1.94
CA VAL A 126 12.85 5.23 -1.42
C VAL A 126 11.64 5.62 -0.57
N TYR A 127 10.88 4.62 -0.10
CA TYR A 127 9.57 4.82 0.55
C TYR A 127 9.64 5.74 1.78
N ASP A 128 10.77 5.71 2.48
CA ASP A 128 11.03 6.44 3.71
C ASP A 128 11.30 7.94 3.49
N ARG A 129 11.21 8.39 2.23
CA ARG A 129 11.08 9.80 1.81
C ARG A 129 9.65 10.31 1.84
N PHE A 130 8.67 9.43 1.94
CA PHE A 130 7.25 9.78 1.89
C PHE A 130 6.59 9.66 3.26
N SER A 131 5.55 10.46 3.46
CA SER A 131 4.68 10.37 4.64
C SER A 131 3.55 9.37 4.47
N GLU A 132 3.18 9.09 3.22
CA GLU A 132 2.10 8.19 2.86
C GLU A 132 2.49 7.33 1.67
N LEU A 133 1.98 6.10 1.62
CA LEU A 133 2.29 5.13 0.59
C LEU A 133 1.02 4.43 0.09
N PRO A 134 0.95 4.13 -1.21
CA PRO A 134 0.03 3.13 -1.72
C PRO A 134 0.43 1.74 -1.23
N TYR A 135 -0.52 0.82 -1.24
CA TYR A 135 -0.26 -0.62 -1.19
C TYR A 135 -0.54 -1.24 -2.56
N LEU A 136 0.19 -2.28 -2.93
CA LEU A 136 -0.04 -2.99 -4.17
C LEU A 136 -0.70 -4.34 -3.87
N ARG A 137 -1.79 -4.64 -4.58
CA ARG A 137 -2.60 -5.84 -4.32
C ARG A 137 -2.96 -6.59 -5.60
N VAL A 138 -2.95 -7.92 -5.49
CA VAL A 138 -3.71 -8.79 -6.40
C VAL A 138 -4.89 -9.40 -5.66
N GLN A 139 -6.02 -9.48 -6.36
CA GLN A 139 -7.25 -10.02 -5.84
C GLN A 139 -7.83 -11.04 -6.82
N GLY A 140 -8.19 -12.22 -6.33
CA GLY A 140 -8.85 -13.23 -7.17
C GLY A 140 -8.89 -14.61 -6.52
N ASP A 141 -9.52 -15.57 -7.20
CA ASP A 141 -9.73 -16.92 -6.68
C ASP A 141 -8.45 -17.77 -6.59
N TYR A 142 -8.57 -18.97 -6.02
CA TYR A 142 -7.49 -19.94 -5.99
C TYR A 142 -7.00 -20.29 -7.41
N GLY A 143 -5.69 -20.47 -7.58
CA GLY A 143 -5.09 -20.83 -8.86
C GLY A 143 -4.90 -19.69 -9.86
N THR A 144 -5.16 -18.44 -9.47
CA THR A 144 -5.07 -17.26 -10.37
C THR A 144 -3.70 -16.55 -10.35
N GLY A 145 -2.65 -17.15 -9.76
CA GLY A 145 -1.29 -16.59 -9.78
C GLY A 145 -0.93 -15.64 -8.62
N LYS A 146 -1.75 -15.54 -7.57
CA LYS A 146 -1.49 -14.67 -6.41
C LYS A 146 -0.15 -14.93 -5.71
N THR A 147 0.18 -16.19 -5.44
CA THR A 147 1.48 -16.54 -4.84
C THR A 147 2.63 -16.20 -5.79
N ARG A 148 2.44 -16.36 -7.11
CA ARG A 148 3.44 -15.99 -8.11
C ARG A 148 3.71 -14.48 -8.09
N PHE A 149 2.66 -13.67 -7.97
CA PHE A 149 2.77 -12.22 -7.79
C PHE A 149 3.61 -11.84 -6.56
N LEU A 150 3.28 -12.42 -5.40
CA LEU A 150 4.01 -12.17 -4.16
C LEU A 150 5.49 -12.55 -4.28
N LEU A 151 5.80 -13.70 -4.88
CA LEU A 151 7.18 -14.16 -5.05
C LEU A 151 7.96 -13.35 -6.10
N THR A 152 7.32 -12.93 -7.18
CA THR A 152 8.00 -12.24 -8.29
C THR A 152 8.26 -10.78 -7.93
N ILE A 153 7.20 -9.99 -7.75
CA ILE A 153 7.31 -8.54 -7.45
C ILE A 153 7.85 -8.33 -6.04
N GLY A 154 7.41 -9.15 -5.08
CA GLY A 154 7.87 -9.04 -3.70
C GLY A 154 9.38 -9.27 -3.57
N SER A 155 9.98 -10.15 -4.37
CA SER A 155 11.43 -10.37 -4.35
C SER A 155 12.25 -9.16 -4.77
N LEU A 156 11.69 -8.21 -5.52
CA LEU A 156 12.40 -7.01 -5.96
C LEU A 156 12.20 -5.82 -5.02
N CYS A 157 11.21 -5.88 -4.13
CA CYS A 157 10.92 -4.80 -3.20
C CYS A 157 12.05 -4.57 -2.18
N TYR A 158 12.08 -3.41 -1.53
CA TYR A 158 13.06 -3.09 -0.49
C TYR A 158 12.92 -3.97 0.75
N LYS A 159 13.97 -4.73 1.08
CA LYS A 159 14.06 -5.67 2.21
C LYS A 159 12.75 -6.46 2.40
N PRO A 160 12.34 -7.26 1.42
CA PRO A 160 11.03 -7.88 1.46
C PRO A 160 10.96 -8.88 2.61
N ILE A 161 9.86 -8.80 3.35
CA ILE A 161 9.54 -9.61 4.52
C ILE A 161 8.39 -10.54 4.11
N PHE A 162 8.72 -11.79 3.80
CA PHE A 162 7.73 -12.80 3.44
C PHE A 162 7.05 -13.32 4.71
N ALA A 163 5.84 -12.83 4.96
CA ALA A 163 4.98 -13.32 6.02
C ALA A 163 4.25 -14.57 5.52
N ASN A 164 4.58 -15.70 6.11
CA ASN A 164 3.97 -17.00 5.85
C ASN A 164 2.97 -17.35 6.96
N GLY A 165 1.76 -17.74 6.57
CA GLY A 165 0.55 -17.97 7.40
C GLY A 165 0.60 -19.02 8.50
N ALA A 166 1.78 -19.58 8.79
CA ALA A 166 1.96 -20.50 9.90
C ALA A 166 2.20 -19.78 11.24
N SER A 167 2.37 -18.46 11.25
CA SER A 167 2.77 -17.70 12.43
C SER A 167 1.66 -16.77 12.90
N THR A 168 1.42 -16.72 14.21
CA THR A 168 0.69 -15.61 14.86
C THR A 168 1.21 -14.26 14.38
N ILE A 169 0.41 -13.20 14.39
CA ILE A 169 0.82 -11.89 13.84
C ILE A 169 1.84 -11.14 14.71
N SER A 170 2.01 -11.53 15.97
CA SER A 170 2.90 -10.84 16.93
C SER A 170 4.35 -10.63 16.43
N PRO A 171 5.02 -11.63 15.84
CA PRO A 171 6.36 -11.46 15.25
C PRO A 171 6.40 -10.46 14.10
N LEU A 172 5.31 -10.28 13.33
CA LEU A 172 5.29 -9.32 12.21
C LEU A 172 5.50 -7.88 12.67
N PHE A 173 4.96 -7.50 13.84
CA PHE A 173 5.22 -6.18 14.42
C PHE A 173 6.70 -5.94 14.69
N ARG A 174 7.41 -6.97 15.18
CA ARG A 174 8.85 -6.90 15.45
C ARG A 174 9.63 -6.82 14.13
N LEU A 175 9.30 -7.67 13.16
CA LEU A 175 9.94 -7.69 11.85
C LEU A 175 9.84 -6.34 11.13
N LEU A 176 8.63 -5.78 11.04
CA LEU A 176 8.40 -4.47 10.44
C LEU A 176 9.14 -3.35 11.20
N ASN A 177 9.19 -3.46 12.53
CA ASN A 177 9.88 -2.48 13.35
C ASN A 177 11.41 -2.51 13.16
N ASP A 178 11.98 -3.70 13.10
CA ASP A 178 13.42 -3.90 13.14
C ASP A 178 14.05 -3.81 11.74
N PHE A 179 13.38 -4.35 10.73
CA PHE A 179 13.89 -4.37 9.35
C PHE A 179 13.44 -3.19 8.51
N ARG A 180 12.28 -2.56 8.79
CA ARG A 180 11.79 -1.42 7.99
C ARG A 180 11.69 -1.74 6.50
N GLY A 181 11.16 -2.92 6.18
CA GLY A 181 11.06 -3.44 4.81
C GLY A 181 9.63 -3.55 4.30
N THR A 182 9.47 -4.09 3.10
CA THR A 182 8.17 -4.34 2.47
C THR A 182 7.52 -5.60 3.03
N LEU A 183 6.29 -5.52 3.54
CA LEU A 183 5.55 -6.73 3.92
C LEU A 183 5.02 -7.42 2.67
N ILE A 184 5.32 -8.70 2.50
CA ILE A 184 4.77 -9.55 1.44
C ILE A 184 3.88 -10.60 2.09
N ILE A 185 2.59 -10.62 1.76
CA ILE A 185 1.63 -11.44 2.51
C ILE A 185 0.41 -11.85 1.70
N ASP A 186 -0.08 -13.06 1.97
CA ASP A 186 -1.37 -13.56 1.48
C ASP A 186 -2.41 -13.43 2.60
N GLU A 187 -3.64 -13.02 2.30
CA GLU A 187 -4.72 -12.92 3.27
C GLU A 187 -5.24 -14.31 3.67
N SER A 188 -5.17 -15.28 2.76
CA SER A 188 -5.62 -16.66 3.01
C SER A 188 -4.78 -17.41 4.05
N ASP A 189 -3.59 -16.88 4.34
CA ASP A 189 -2.70 -17.35 5.38
C ASP A 189 -3.26 -17.14 6.80
N PHE A 190 -4.27 -16.26 6.97
CA PHE A 190 -4.91 -16.01 8.26
C PHE A 190 -6.20 -16.82 8.40
N ARG A 191 -6.16 -17.82 9.29
CA ARG A 191 -7.26 -18.77 9.48
C ARG A 191 -8.30 -18.26 10.48
N PHE A 192 -7.90 -17.46 11.46
CA PHE A 192 -8.76 -17.01 12.54
C PHE A 192 -9.16 -15.54 12.40
N SER A 193 -10.38 -15.19 12.86
CA SER A 193 -10.91 -13.81 12.81
C SER A 193 -10.04 -12.81 13.56
N ASP A 194 -9.45 -13.23 14.68
CA ASP A 194 -8.62 -12.37 15.52
C ASP A 194 -7.32 -12.01 14.78
N GLU A 195 -6.73 -12.98 14.07
CA GLU A 195 -5.57 -12.73 13.23
C GLU A 195 -5.91 -11.75 12.10
N LYS A 196 -7.01 -11.97 11.38
CA LYS A 196 -7.46 -11.03 10.35
C LYS A 196 -7.62 -9.61 10.89
N THR A 197 -8.14 -9.47 12.11
CA THR A 197 -8.30 -8.16 12.77
C THR A 197 -6.95 -7.49 13.06
N GLU A 198 -5.97 -8.25 13.57
CA GLU A 198 -4.63 -7.72 13.83
C GLU A 198 -3.86 -7.40 12.54
N PHE A 199 -4.11 -8.14 11.46
CA PHE A 199 -3.57 -7.87 10.13
C PHE A 199 -4.14 -6.57 9.56
N VAL A 200 -5.45 -6.37 9.65
CA VAL A 200 -6.12 -5.11 9.27
C VAL A 200 -5.54 -3.93 10.07
N LYS A 201 -5.19 -4.10 11.35
CA LYS A 201 -4.51 -3.04 12.13
C LYS A 201 -3.12 -2.70 11.58
N ILE A 202 -2.33 -3.69 11.13
CA ILE A 202 -1.03 -3.43 10.47
C ILE A 202 -1.25 -2.59 9.22
N LEU A 203 -2.21 -2.98 8.37
CA LEU A 203 -2.50 -2.26 7.14
C LEU A 203 -3.02 -0.84 7.42
N ASN A 204 -3.92 -0.69 8.39
CA ASN A 204 -4.50 0.60 8.74
C ASN A 204 -3.51 1.60 9.34
N ASN A 205 -2.45 1.13 10.01
CA ASN A 205 -1.42 1.99 10.60
C ASN A 205 -0.11 2.00 9.80
N GLY A 206 -0.03 1.23 8.71
CA GLY A 206 1.21 1.03 7.94
C GLY A 206 1.37 1.94 6.72
N ASN A 207 0.30 2.61 6.27
CA ASN A 207 0.33 3.37 5.01
C ASN A 207 0.83 4.79 5.23
N ALA A 208 0.66 5.32 6.46
CA ALA A 208 1.04 6.68 6.85
C ALA A 208 2.06 6.65 7.99
N ARG A 209 2.99 7.59 7.97
CA ARG A 209 4.05 7.74 8.99
C ARG A 209 3.45 8.29 10.28
N GLY A 210 4.01 7.89 11.43
CA GLY A 210 3.65 8.46 12.73
C GLY A 210 2.56 7.69 13.51
N PHE A 211 2.07 6.56 12.98
CA PHE A 211 1.07 5.72 13.65
C PHE A 211 1.68 4.39 14.13
N PRO A 212 2.45 4.36 15.24
CA PRO A 212 2.92 3.10 15.80
C PRO A 212 1.77 2.30 16.43
N VAL A 213 1.87 0.98 16.37
CA VAL A 213 0.94 0.06 17.05
C VAL A 213 1.50 -0.27 18.44
N LEU A 214 0.69 -0.05 19.48
CA LEU A 214 1.04 -0.40 20.85
C LEU A 214 0.69 -1.86 21.15
N ARG A 215 1.62 -2.55 21.83
CA ARG A 215 1.41 -3.89 22.37
C ARG A 215 1.91 -3.96 23.80
N SER A 216 1.18 -4.66 24.65
CA SER A 216 1.67 -4.98 25.99
C SER A 216 2.71 -6.10 25.87
N GLU A 217 3.92 -5.86 26.37
CA GLU A 217 4.91 -6.91 26.61
C GLU A 217 5.04 -7.11 28.12
N THR A 218 5.22 -8.37 28.54
CA THR A 218 5.63 -8.66 29.91
C THR A 218 7.15 -8.57 30.00
N ASN A 219 7.66 -7.76 30.90
CA ASN A 219 9.09 -7.75 31.22
C ASN A 219 9.46 -8.96 32.10
N TYR A 220 10.75 -9.11 32.45
CA TYR A 220 11.21 -10.18 33.34
C TYR A 220 10.55 -10.14 34.74
N THR A 221 10.02 -8.99 35.17
CA THR A 221 9.27 -8.82 36.43
C THR A 221 7.76 -9.07 36.27
N ARG A 222 7.31 -9.53 35.09
CA ARG A 222 5.89 -9.78 34.73
C ARG A 222 5.00 -8.53 34.78
N GLU A 223 5.57 -7.34 34.78
CA GLU A 223 4.82 -6.10 34.62
C GLU A 223 4.51 -5.88 33.13
N PHE A 224 3.29 -5.44 32.85
CA PHE A 224 2.87 -5.09 31.51
C PHE A 224 3.43 -3.73 31.14
N ASN A 225 4.33 -3.69 30.15
CA ASN A 225 4.89 -2.46 29.62
C ASN A 225 4.42 -2.26 28.17
N PRO A 226 3.75 -1.14 27.83
CA PRO A 226 3.39 -0.86 26.45
C PRO A 226 4.65 -0.62 25.60
N ARG A 227 4.80 -1.40 24.53
CA ARG A 227 5.83 -1.22 23.52
C ARG A 227 5.22 -0.76 22.22
N ALA A 228 5.80 0.29 21.64
CA ALA A 228 5.43 0.82 20.33
C ALA A 228 6.19 0.07 19.23
N PHE A 229 5.44 -0.37 18.21
CA PHE A 229 5.96 -0.98 16.99
C PHE A 229 5.57 -0.11 15.81
N VAL A 230 6.55 0.43 15.10
CA VAL A 230 6.27 1.16 13.87
C VAL A 230 6.11 0.14 12.74
N VAL A 231 4.96 0.19 12.07
CA VAL A 231 4.58 -0.72 10.96
C VAL A 231 4.54 -0.02 9.60
N PHE A 232 4.91 1.26 9.57
CA PHE A 232 4.97 2.08 8.37
C PHE A 232 5.91 1.49 7.32
N GLY A 233 5.43 1.40 6.09
CA GLY A 233 6.22 1.00 4.93
C GLY A 233 5.36 0.39 3.83
N PRO A 234 5.97 0.06 2.68
CA PRO A 234 5.30 -0.58 1.55
C PRO A 234 4.74 -1.95 1.94
N LYS A 235 3.64 -2.35 1.28
CA LYS A 235 2.94 -3.64 1.47
C LYS A 235 2.53 -4.23 0.12
N LEU A 236 2.79 -5.52 -0.07
CA LEU A 236 2.35 -6.31 -1.20
C LEU A 236 1.39 -7.38 -0.69
N VAL A 237 0.13 -7.32 -1.10
CA VAL A 237 -0.95 -8.15 -0.52
C VAL A 237 -1.63 -8.98 -1.59
N ALA A 238 -1.89 -10.25 -1.29
CA ALA A 238 -2.80 -11.08 -2.07
C ALA A 238 -4.09 -11.30 -1.27
N THR A 239 -5.25 -11.12 -1.89
CA THR A 239 -6.55 -11.41 -1.26
C THR A 239 -7.43 -12.28 -2.15
N CYS A 240 -8.39 -12.99 -1.57
CA CYS A 240 -9.45 -13.62 -2.35
C CYS A 240 -10.57 -12.64 -2.66
N GLY A 241 -10.85 -11.70 -1.75
CA GLY A 241 -11.91 -10.70 -1.89
C GLY A 241 -11.49 -9.32 -1.34
N PRO A 242 -12.42 -8.35 -1.35
CA PRO A 242 -12.18 -7.04 -0.76
C PRO A 242 -12.25 -7.10 0.77
N PHE A 243 -11.55 -6.19 1.44
CA PHE A 243 -11.74 -5.90 2.85
C PHE A 243 -13.09 -5.19 3.07
N GLN A 244 -13.66 -5.38 4.26
CA GLN A 244 -14.93 -4.76 4.62
C GLN A 244 -14.83 -3.24 4.84
N ASP A 245 -13.64 -2.73 5.19
CA ASP A 245 -13.40 -1.32 5.47
C ASP A 245 -13.06 -0.55 4.17
N PRO A 246 -13.95 0.33 3.67
CA PRO A 246 -13.69 1.09 2.45
C PRO A 246 -12.47 2.03 2.57
N ALA A 247 -12.16 2.51 3.79
CA ALA A 247 -10.99 3.35 4.01
C ALA A 247 -9.69 2.56 3.86
N LEU A 248 -9.70 1.27 4.20
CA LEU A 248 -8.59 0.36 3.94
C LEU A 248 -8.52 0.02 2.44
N GLU A 249 -9.64 -0.37 1.82
CA GLU A 249 -9.73 -0.66 0.38
C GLU A 249 -9.15 0.47 -0.47
N SER A 250 -9.48 1.72 -0.09
CA SER A 250 -9.04 2.89 -0.83
C SER A 250 -7.53 3.05 -0.92
N ARG A 251 -6.72 2.34 -0.12
CA ARG A 251 -5.24 2.44 -0.06
C ARG A 251 -4.54 1.52 -1.07
N PHE A 252 -5.28 0.63 -1.72
CA PHE A 252 -4.73 -0.40 -2.59
C PHE A 252 -4.83 -0.02 -4.07
N LEU A 253 -3.71 -0.16 -4.78
CA LEU A 253 -3.66 -0.33 -6.22
C LEU A 253 -3.88 -1.81 -6.51
N THR A 254 -5.09 -2.15 -6.98
CA THR A 254 -5.55 -3.54 -7.09
C THR A 254 -5.59 -3.99 -8.54
N HIS A 255 -5.08 -5.19 -8.80
CA HIS A 255 -5.35 -5.94 -10.02
C HIS A 255 -6.17 -7.19 -9.72
N ASN A 256 -7.26 -7.36 -10.46
CA ASN A 256 -8.11 -8.55 -10.37
C ASN A 256 -7.55 -9.66 -11.28
N THR A 257 -7.14 -10.77 -10.69
CA THR A 257 -6.54 -11.91 -11.40
C THR A 257 -7.59 -12.92 -11.87
N GLY A 258 -7.22 -13.80 -12.81
CA GLY A 258 -8.08 -14.90 -13.28
C GLY A 258 -8.95 -14.58 -14.50
N GLN A 259 -8.76 -13.42 -15.13
CA GLN A 259 -9.52 -13.03 -16.33
C GLN A 259 -9.04 -13.73 -17.61
N ASN A 260 -7.77 -14.14 -17.66
CA ASN A 260 -7.12 -14.70 -18.85
C ASN A 260 -6.48 -16.07 -18.57
N LYS A 261 -6.33 -16.88 -19.62
CA LYS A 261 -5.51 -18.10 -19.56
C LYS A 261 -4.03 -17.72 -19.50
N LEU A 262 -3.28 -18.45 -18.67
CA LEU A 262 -1.83 -18.27 -18.53
C LEU A 262 -1.13 -18.35 -19.89
N ARG A 263 -0.29 -17.35 -20.19
CA ARG A 263 0.59 -17.38 -21.37
C ARG A 263 1.55 -18.59 -21.33
N ARG A 264 1.78 -19.19 -22.50
CA ARG A 264 2.50 -20.47 -22.64
C ARG A 264 4.01 -20.37 -22.40
N ASP A 265 4.58 -19.18 -22.53
CA ASP A 265 5.99 -18.87 -22.31
C ASP A 265 6.35 -18.74 -20.81
N ILE A 266 5.36 -18.61 -19.93
CA ILE A 266 5.61 -18.45 -18.49
C ILE A 266 5.94 -19.80 -17.83
N PRO A 267 7.05 -19.90 -17.09
CA PRO A 267 7.42 -21.14 -16.42
C PRO A 267 6.50 -21.46 -15.24
N ILE A 268 5.99 -22.70 -15.20
CA ILE A 268 5.08 -23.19 -14.14
C ILE A 268 5.74 -23.21 -12.76
N ASN A 269 7.05 -23.46 -12.70
CA ASN A 269 7.81 -23.44 -11.45
C ASN A 269 8.88 -22.34 -11.50
N LEU A 270 9.09 -21.65 -10.37
CA LEU A 270 10.16 -20.68 -10.24
C LEU A 270 11.50 -21.42 -10.04
N SER A 271 12.39 -21.27 -11.00
CA SER A 271 13.71 -21.90 -10.99
C SER A 271 14.71 -21.13 -10.11
N LYS A 272 15.94 -21.68 -9.97
CA LYS A 272 17.06 -20.96 -9.34
C LYS A 272 17.40 -19.66 -10.08
N GLU A 273 17.23 -19.66 -11.40
CA GLU A 273 17.44 -18.50 -12.28
C GLU A 273 16.62 -17.28 -11.81
N HIS A 274 15.34 -17.49 -11.47
CA HIS A 274 14.49 -16.43 -10.90
C HIS A 274 15.11 -15.81 -9.65
N GLN A 275 15.67 -16.63 -8.75
CA GLN A 275 16.28 -16.12 -7.51
C GLN A 275 17.58 -15.34 -7.80
N GLU A 276 18.37 -15.77 -8.77
CA GLU A 276 19.61 -15.13 -9.19
C GLU A 276 19.35 -13.80 -9.93
N GLU A 277 18.37 -13.78 -10.83
CA GLU A 277 17.89 -12.55 -11.49
C GLU A 277 17.35 -11.56 -10.47
N ALA A 278 16.51 -12.01 -9.53
CA ALA A 278 15.99 -11.16 -8.46
C ALA A 278 17.11 -10.59 -7.59
N GLN A 279 18.15 -11.36 -7.30
CA GLN A 279 19.30 -10.89 -6.51
C GLN A 279 20.08 -9.79 -7.25
N ARG A 280 20.35 -9.96 -8.55
CA ARG A 280 21.00 -8.94 -9.38
C ARG A 280 20.18 -7.66 -9.45
N LEU A 281 18.88 -7.77 -9.69
CA LEU A 281 17.98 -6.62 -9.69
C LEU A 281 17.94 -5.92 -8.33
N ARG A 282 17.90 -6.66 -7.20
CA ARG A 282 18.01 -6.04 -5.86
C ARG A 282 19.33 -5.28 -5.67
N ASN A 283 20.44 -5.77 -6.22
CA ASN A 283 21.74 -5.10 -6.14
C ASN A 283 21.73 -3.79 -6.96
N LYS A 284 21.13 -3.78 -8.16
CA LYS A 284 20.90 -2.57 -8.96
C LYS A 284 19.96 -1.58 -8.26
N LEU A 285 18.90 -2.09 -7.63
CA LEU A 285 17.93 -1.28 -6.90
C LEU A 285 18.52 -0.64 -5.62
N LEU A 286 19.50 -1.29 -4.99
CA LEU A 286 20.29 -0.65 -3.93
C LEU A 286 21.06 0.56 -4.46
N LEU A 287 21.70 0.44 -5.63
CA LEU A 287 22.36 1.58 -6.26
C LEU A 287 21.37 2.69 -6.64
N PHE A 288 20.17 2.33 -7.12
CA PHE A 288 19.08 3.27 -7.37
C PHE A 288 18.74 4.07 -6.11
N ARG A 289 18.55 3.39 -4.98
CA ARG A 289 18.33 4.06 -3.68
C ARG A 289 19.47 5.02 -3.37
N ILE A 290 20.71 4.59 -3.47
CA ILE A 290 21.89 5.43 -3.18
C ILE A 290 21.91 6.70 -4.04
N ARG A 291 21.57 6.61 -5.33
CA ARG A 291 21.60 7.73 -6.28
C ARG A 291 20.41 8.67 -6.17
N ASN A 292 19.24 8.15 -5.82
CA ASN A 292 17.98 8.88 -5.93
C ASN A 292 17.32 9.25 -4.61
N PHE A 293 17.73 8.64 -3.49
CA PHE A 293 17.12 8.89 -2.19
C PHE A 293 17.03 10.39 -1.84
N HIS A 294 18.07 11.16 -2.13
CA HIS A 294 18.10 12.61 -1.85
C HIS A 294 17.46 13.48 -2.93
N LYS A 295 17.22 12.92 -4.11
CA LYS A 295 16.61 13.61 -5.26
C LYS A 295 15.09 13.48 -5.32
N VAL A 296 14.50 12.59 -4.52
CA VAL A 296 13.05 12.36 -4.50
C VAL A 296 12.37 13.36 -3.56
N TYR A 297 11.40 14.10 -4.10
CA TYR A 297 10.57 15.05 -3.37
C TYR A 297 9.18 15.10 -4.00
N ILE A 298 8.17 15.33 -3.15
CA ILE A 298 6.80 15.57 -3.60
C ILE A 298 6.72 17.00 -4.09
N HIS A 299 6.28 17.17 -5.32
CA HIS A 299 5.94 18.49 -5.85
C HIS A 299 4.41 18.68 -5.84
N THR A 300 3.96 19.91 -5.59
CA THR A 300 2.53 20.26 -5.55
C THR A 300 1.86 20.25 -6.93
N ASP A 301 2.64 20.38 -8.01
CA ASP A 301 2.19 20.30 -9.40
C ASP A 301 1.83 18.85 -9.84
N MET A 302 2.15 17.85 -9.02
CA MET A 302 1.77 16.45 -9.25
C MET A 302 0.31 16.15 -8.89
N ILE A 303 -0.40 17.10 -8.25
CA ILE A 303 -1.81 16.94 -7.89
C ILE A 303 -2.67 17.05 -9.15
N ASP A 304 -3.43 15.99 -9.42
CA ASP A 304 -4.44 15.99 -10.47
C ASP A 304 -5.82 16.29 -9.85
N TRP A 305 -6.35 17.47 -10.11
CA TRP A 305 -7.64 17.91 -9.55
C TRP A 305 -8.84 17.22 -10.19
N GLU A 306 -8.65 16.43 -11.27
CA GLU A 306 -9.71 15.64 -11.89
C GLU A 306 -9.95 14.29 -11.19
N ILE A 307 -9.07 13.89 -10.27
CA ILE A 307 -9.21 12.64 -9.51
C ILE A 307 -9.44 12.91 -8.03
N GLU A 308 -10.01 11.93 -7.34
CA GLU A 308 -10.28 12.06 -5.92
C GLU A 308 -9.01 12.34 -5.08
N PRO A 309 -9.10 13.18 -4.03
CA PRO A 309 -7.96 13.50 -3.17
C PRO A 309 -7.25 12.27 -2.58
N ARG A 310 -8.01 11.21 -2.25
CA ARG A 310 -7.46 9.95 -1.76
C ARG A 310 -6.61 9.24 -2.82
N LEU A 311 -7.03 9.30 -4.07
CA LEU A 311 -6.30 8.70 -5.19
C LEU A 311 -5.01 9.49 -5.48
N ASN A 312 -5.07 10.82 -5.41
CA ASN A 312 -3.87 11.67 -5.43
C ASN A 312 -2.86 11.25 -4.35
N GLN A 313 -3.32 11.06 -3.10
CA GLN A 313 -2.46 10.60 -1.99
C GLN A 313 -1.68 9.31 -2.28
N ILE A 314 -2.23 8.44 -3.13
CA ILE A 314 -1.71 7.11 -3.47
C ILE A 314 -0.79 7.17 -4.68
N PHE A 315 -1.14 7.95 -5.69
CA PHE A 315 -0.37 8.06 -6.93
C PHE A 315 0.78 9.07 -6.86
N ILE A 316 0.69 10.12 -6.04
CA ILE A 316 1.77 11.13 -5.91
C ILE A 316 3.12 10.50 -5.53
N PRO A 317 3.20 9.56 -4.56
CA PRO A 317 4.46 8.88 -4.28
C PRO A 317 5.04 8.13 -5.48
N LEU A 318 4.19 7.49 -6.30
CA LEU A 318 4.61 6.82 -7.54
C LEU A 318 5.09 7.82 -8.59
N LEU A 319 4.37 8.92 -8.80
CA LEU A 319 4.78 9.99 -9.72
C LEU A 319 6.13 10.62 -9.30
N SER A 320 6.38 10.73 -8.00
CA SER A 320 7.59 11.35 -7.44
C SER A 320 8.87 10.55 -7.68
N VAL A 321 8.77 9.24 -7.95
CA VAL A 321 9.95 8.41 -8.23
C VAL A 321 10.30 8.33 -9.72
N ILE A 322 9.43 8.85 -10.58
CA ILE A 322 9.60 8.86 -12.02
C ILE A 322 10.26 10.18 -12.41
N GLN A 323 11.38 10.15 -13.14
CA GLN A 323 12.02 11.36 -13.65
C GLN A 323 11.56 11.74 -15.06
N ASP A 324 11.18 10.74 -15.87
CA ASP A 324 10.74 10.93 -17.24
C ASP A 324 9.29 11.46 -17.29
N GLU A 325 9.07 12.58 -17.99
CA GLU A 325 7.75 13.21 -18.01
C GLU A 325 6.73 12.41 -18.82
N THR A 326 7.15 11.69 -19.87
CA THR A 326 6.25 10.84 -20.66
C THR A 326 5.73 9.67 -19.81
N MET A 327 6.60 9.08 -18.99
CA MET A 327 6.23 8.04 -18.03
C MET A 327 5.32 8.56 -16.93
N ARG A 328 5.51 9.81 -16.46
CA ARG A 328 4.59 10.44 -15.50
C ARG A 328 3.20 10.60 -16.09
N ASP A 329 3.10 11.04 -17.34
CA ASP A 329 1.81 11.20 -18.03
C ASP A 329 1.07 9.87 -18.19
N GLU A 330 1.80 8.77 -18.45
CA GLU A 330 1.22 7.42 -18.45
C GLU A 330 0.62 7.06 -17.07
N ILE A 331 1.32 7.36 -15.98
CA ILE A 331 0.81 7.11 -14.61
C ILE A 331 -0.34 8.04 -14.24
N ARG A 332 -0.36 9.29 -14.72
CA ARG A 332 -1.50 10.21 -14.56
C ARG A 332 -2.75 9.69 -15.27
N LEU A 333 -2.60 9.25 -16.53
CA LEU A 333 -3.70 8.66 -17.29
C LEU A 333 -4.26 7.43 -16.56
N LEU A 334 -3.37 6.63 -16.00
CA LEU A 334 -3.68 5.50 -15.13
C LEU A 334 -4.51 5.88 -13.91
N ALA A 335 -4.06 6.88 -13.16
CA ALA A 335 -4.79 7.37 -11.99
C ALA A 335 -6.21 7.82 -12.38
N ARG A 336 -6.38 8.48 -13.53
CA ARG A 336 -7.70 8.86 -14.07
C ARG A 336 -8.57 7.65 -14.43
N GLN A 337 -7.99 6.57 -14.96
CA GLN A 337 -8.73 5.32 -15.22
C GLN A 337 -9.22 4.67 -13.92
N PHE A 338 -8.35 4.56 -12.91
CA PHE A 338 -8.74 4.09 -11.57
C PHE A 338 -9.86 4.95 -10.96
N ASN A 339 -9.79 6.28 -11.15
CA ASN A 339 -10.84 7.19 -10.67
C ASN A 339 -12.19 6.89 -11.35
N LYS A 340 -12.20 6.67 -12.66
CA LYS A 340 -13.43 6.32 -13.41
C LYS A 340 -14.04 5.03 -12.90
N GLU A 341 -13.25 3.99 -12.69
CA GLU A 341 -13.73 2.71 -12.14
C GLU A 341 -14.32 2.88 -10.73
N LEU A 342 -13.66 3.66 -9.88
CA LEU A 342 -14.16 3.98 -8.53
C LEU A 342 -15.51 4.70 -8.57
N VAL A 343 -15.67 5.68 -9.45
CA VAL A 343 -16.92 6.43 -9.64
C VAL A 343 -18.03 5.50 -10.15
N MET A 344 -17.74 4.66 -11.16
CA MET A 344 -18.70 3.68 -11.68
C MET A 344 -19.18 2.71 -10.61
N ASN A 345 -18.25 2.14 -9.83
CA ASN A 345 -18.57 1.22 -8.73
C ASN A 345 -19.41 1.87 -7.62
N ARG A 346 -19.26 3.19 -7.41
CA ARG A 346 -20.11 3.94 -6.48
C ARG A 346 -21.50 4.19 -7.04
N GLY A 347 -21.62 4.43 -8.36
CA GLY A 347 -22.91 4.61 -9.03
C GLY A 347 -23.81 3.39 -8.92
N THR A 348 -23.25 2.19 -8.96
CA THR A 348 -23.99 0.92 -8.79
C THR A 348 -24.29 0.57 -7.34
N ALA A 349 -23.64 1.21 -6.37
CA ALA A 349 -23.96 1.02 -4.96
C ALA A 349 -25.32 1.64 -4.62
N VAL A 350 -25.99 1.13 -3.58
CA VAL A 350 -27.31 1.62 -3.15
C VAL A 350 -27.34 3.14 -2.93
N GLU A 351 -26.23 3.71 -2.45
CA GLU A 351 -26.06 5.15 -2.25
C GLU A 351 -26.11 5.91 -3.57
N GLY A 352 -25.44 5.39 -4.61
CA GLY A 352 -25.45 5.97 -5.97
C GLY A 352 -26.83 5.87 -6.61
N GLN A 353 -27.47 4.70 -6.51
CA GLN A 353 -28.85 4.49 -6.98
C GLN A 353 -29.85 5.44 -6.29
N VAL A 354 -29.73 5.66 -4.99
CA VAL A 354 -30.57 6.65 -4.27
C VAL A 354 -30.30 8.08 -4.75
N LEU A 355 -29.04 8.44 -4.98
CA LEU A 355 -28.67 9.77 -5.51
C LEU A 355 -29.16 9.99 -6.94
N ASP A 356 -29.17 8.96 -7.77
CA ASP A 356 -29.71 8.99 -9.13
C ASP A 356 -31.23 9.30 -9.13
N ILE A 357 -31.98 8.64 -8.25
CA ILE A 357 -33.40 8.94 -8.04
C ILE A 357 -33.59 10.39 -7.53
N ILE A 358 -32.79 10.83 -6.57
CA ILE A 358 -32.87 12.20 -6.04
C ILE A 358 -32.60 13.22 -7.14
N LYS A 359 -31.60 12.97 -8.00
CA LYS A 359 -31.26 13.82 -9.15
C LYS A 359 -32.45 14.00 -10.08
N ASP A 360 -33.14 12.92 -10.43
CA ASP A 360 -34.27 12.98 -11.34
C ASP A 360 -35.48 13.70 -10.72
N ILE A 361 -35.75 13.48 -9.43
CA ILE A 361 -36.82 14.21 -8.73
C ILE A 361 -36.53 15.71 -8.72
N LEU A 362 -35.26 16.10 -8.57
CA LEU A 362 -34.83 17.51 -8.58
C LEU A 362 -34.93 18.21 -9.93
N GLN A 363 -35.07 17.48 -11.04
CA GLN A 363 -35.33 18.10 -12.35
C GLN A 363 -36.69 18.83 -12.36
N ASN A 364 -37.58 18.52 -11.42
CA ASN A 364 -38.86 19.17 -11.24
C ASN A 364 -38.79 20.23 -10.10
N PRO A 365 -38.73 21.55 -10.41
CA PRO A 365 -38.41 22.60 -9.44
C PRO A 365 -39.37 22.73 -8.26
N ASN A 366 -40.59 22.20 -8.39
CA ASN A 366 -41.67 22.34 -7.41
C ASN A 366 -41.89 21.08 -6.55
N THR A 367 -41.11 20.01 -6.78
CA THR A 367 -41.30 18.75 -6.07
C THR A 367 -40.53 18.73 -4.76
N LYS A 368 -41.23 18.51 -3.64
CA LYS A 368 -40.55 18.27 -2.36
C LYS A 368 -39.87 16.90 -2.42
N LEU A 369 -38.58 16.85 -2.06
CA LEU A 369 -37.84 15.59 -1.93
C LEU A 369 -38.35 14.80 -0.70
N THR A 370 -39.48 14.11 -0.84
CA THR A 370 -39.97 13.24 0.23
C THR A 370 -39.26 11.89 0.18
N VAL A 371 -38.95 11.33 1.35
CA VAL A 371 -38.37 9.99 1.46
C VAL A 371 -39.32 8.94 0.87
N LYS A 372 -40.63 9.20 0.88
CA LYS A 372 -41.62 8.34 0.27
C LYS A 372 -41.46 8.32 -1.25
N ASP A 373 -41.43 9.47 -1.90
CA ASP A 373 -41.28 9.55 -3.36
C ASP A 373 -39.96 8.92 -3.82
N ILE A 374 -38.86 9.18 -3.10
CA ILE A 374 -37.57 8.52 -3.35
C ILE A 374 -37.70 6.99 -3.24
N THR A 375 -38.44 6.49 -2.25
CA THR A 375 -38.64 5.05 -2.07
C THR A 375 -39.47 4.44 -3.18
N ASP A 376 -40.56 5.11 -3.57
CA ASP A 376 -41.46 4.64 -4.61
C ASP A 376 -40.72 4.58 -5.95
N TRP A 377 -40.01 5.65 -6.33
CA TRP A 377 -39.20 5.69 -7.56
C TRP A 377 -38.03 4.70 -7.54
N PHE A 378 -37.37 4.53 -6.39
CA PHE A 378 -36.31 3.54 -6.23
C PHE A 378 -36.84 2.11 -6.38
N THR A 379 -38.04 1.83 -5.84
CA THR A 379 -38.68 0.52 -5.96
C THR A 379 -39.07 0.22 -7.41
N ASP A 380 -39.61 1.21 -8.13
CA ASP A 380 -39.97 1.05 -9.53
C ASP A 380 -38.74 0.82 -10.43
N ARG A 381 -37.61 1.49 -10.14
CA ARG A 381 -36.40 1.40 -10.97
C ARG A 381 -35.49 0.23 -10.64
N TYR A 382 -35.25 -0.02 -9.36
CA TYR A 382 -34.25 -0.98 -8.89
C TYR A 382 -34.85 -2.14 -8.08
N GLY A 383 -36.18 -2.24 -8.00
CA GLY A 383 -36.87 -3.23 -7.16
C GLY A 383 -36.42 -4.67 -7.37
N ASP A 384 -36.20 -5.05 -8.62
CA ASP A 384 -35.82 -6.41 -9.02
C ASP A 384 -34.38 -6.78 -8.63
N GLU A 385 -33.52 -5.80 -8.35
CA GLU A 385 -32.13 -6.04 -7.93
C GLU A 385 -32.02 -6.48 -6.45
N TYR A 386 -33.09 -6.29 -5.66
CA TYR A 386 -33.08 -6.53 -4.23
C TYR A 386 -34.00 -7.70 -3.83
N GLN A 387 -33.43 -8.72 -3.18
CA GLN A 387 -34.19 -9.87 -2.67
C GLN A 387 -35.21 -9.50 -1.57
N ARG A 388 -35.01 -8.36 -0.90
CA ARG A 388 -35.86 -7.90 0.20
C ARG A 388 -36.69 -6.72 -0.28
N LYS A 389 -37.95 -6.67 0.16
CA LYS A 389 -38.85 -5.55 -0.11
C LYS A 389 -38.22 -4.23 0.35
N ILE A 390 -38.15 -3.28 -0.57
CA ILE A 390 -37.66 -1.93 -0.32
C ILE A 390 -38.69 -1.19 0.56
N THR A 391 -38.20 -0.47 1.57
CA THR A 391 -39.05 0.25 2.52
C THR A 391 -38.56 1.67 2.73
N THR A 392 -39.50 2.58 3.04
CA THR A 392 -39.19 3.98 3.37
C THR A 392 -38.26 4.11 4.57
N LYS A 393 -38.35 3.17 5.53
CA LYS A 393 -37.44 3.10 6.67
C LYS A 393 -36.00 2.79 6.24
N TRP A 394 -35.81 1.87 5.30
CA TRP A 394 -34.49 1.50 4.79
C TRP A 394 -33.88 2.60 3.93
N ILE A 395 -34.64 3.17 2.99
CA ILE A 395 -34.19 4.32 2.18
C ILE A 395 -33.86 5.52 3.09
N GLY A 396 -34.71 5.80 4.09
CA GLY A 396 -34.42 6.83 5.09
C GLY A 396 -33.15 6.54 5.90
N PHE A 397 -32.80 5.28 6.15
CA PHE A 397 -31.52 4.90 6.76
C PHE A 397 -30.35 5.14 5.80
N VAL A 398 -30.48 4.81 4.51
CA VAL A 398 -29.44 5.10 3.50
C VAL A 398 -29.17 6.61 3.43
N ILE A 399 -30.22 7.43 3.33
CA ILE A 399 -30.12 8.90 3.28
C ILE A 399 -29.40 9.46 4.51
N ARG A 400 -29.79 9.04 5.72
CA ARG A 400 -29.23 9.60 6.96
C ARG A 400 -27.87 9.02 7.34
N SER A 401 -27.72 7.71 7.28
CA SER A 401 -26.55 7.02 7.84
C SER A 401 -25.42 6.84 6.82
N LYS A 402 -25.74 6.76 5.54
CA LYS A 402 -24.76 6.50 4.48
C LYS A 402 -24.44 7.74 3.64
N LEU A 403 -25.46 8.50 3.25
CA LEU A 403 -25.30 9.77 2.54
C LEU A 403 -25.09 10.97 3.48
N ASN A 404 -25.28 10.79 4.79
CA ASN A 404 -25.11 11.83 5.81
C ASN A 404 -25.96 13.09 5.55
N LEU A 405 -27.14 12.90 4.96
CA LEU A 405 -28.13 13.94 4.70
C LEU A 405 -29.13 13.99 5.85
N LYS A 406 -29.49 15.20 6.27
CA LYS A 406 -30.54 15.39 7.29
C LYS A 406 -31.92 15.23 6.66
N THR A 407 -32.85 14.64 7.42
CA THR A 407 -34.27 14.59 7.05
C THR A 407 -35.11 15.32 8.08
N ALA A 408 -36.09 16.11 7.63
CA ALA A 408 -37.02 16.84 8.48
C ALA A 408 -38.46 16.36 8.27
N LYS A 409 -39.31 16.44 9.30
CA LYS A 409 -40.74 16.11 9.18
C LYS A 409 -41.50 17.31 8.60
N SER A 410 -42.26 17.09 7.54
CA SER A 410 -43.10 18.10 6.88
C SER A 410 -44.40 17.44 6.41
N ASN A 411 -45.55 17.97 6.85
CA ASN A 411 -46.90 17.48 6.46
C ASN A 411 -47.07 15.95 6.58
N GLY A 412 -46.58 15.36 7.68
CA GLY A 412 -46.67 13.92 7.95
C GLY A 412 -45.60 13.04 7.29
N ASN A 413 -44.87 13.57 6.30
CA ASN A 413 -43.79 12.86 5.61
C ASN A 413 -42.40 13.34 6.07
N TYR A 414 -41.37 12.52 5.86
CA TYR A 414 -39.98 12.95 5.98
C TYR A 414 -39.49 13.49 4.64
N ILE A 415 -38.81 14.63 4.65
CA ILE A 415 -38.23 15.27 3.47
C ILE A 415 -36.73 15.53 3.67
N ILE A 416 -35.99 15.62 2.57
CA ILE A 416 -34.67 16.24 2.56
C ILE A 416 -34.91 17.76 2.43
N PRO A 417 -34.54 18.58 3.44
CA PRO A 417 -34.82 20.01 3.40
C PRO A 417 -33.88 20.74 2.41
N PRO A 418 -34.29 21.90 1.86
CA PRO A 418 -33.45 22.70 0.96
C PRO A 418 -32.09 23.09 1.54
N SER A 419 -31.97 23.16 2.88
CA SER A 419 -30.69 23.43 3.54
C SER A 419 -29.60 22.37 3.30
N GLU A 420 -29.95 21.17 2.81
CA GLU A 420 -29.01 20.12 2.47
C GLU A 420 -28.59 20.16 0.97
N GLU A 421 -29.14 21.07 0.16
CA GLU A 421 -28.83 21.21 -1.27
C GLU A 421 -27.31 21.37 -1.55
N PRO A 422 -26.53 22.18 -0.80
CA PRO A 422 -25.09 22.28 -1.05
C PRO A 422 -24.35 20.95 -0.86
N LYS A 423 -24.75 20.15 0.14
CA LYS A 423 -24.17 18.81 0.35
C LYS A 423 -24.59 17.85 -0.73
N LEU A 424 -25.84 17.96 -1.19
CA LEU A 424 -26.35 17.11 -2.26
C LEU A 424 -25.58 17.33 -3.57
N ARG A 425 -25.25 18.58 -3.92
CA ARG A 425 -24.40 18.88 -5.10
C ARG A 425 -23.03 18.19 -5.00
N ILE A 426 -22.37 18.30 -3.84
CA ILE A 426 -21.08 17.63 -3.58
C ILE A 426 -21.21 16.10 -3.69
N LEU A 427 -22.31 15.52 -3.20
CA LEU A 427 -22.58 14.09 -3.33
C LEU A 427 -22.82 13.68 -4.78
N LEU A 428 -23.61 14.44 -5.54
CA LEU A 428 -23.86 14.16 -6.96
C LEU A 428 -22.56 14.20 -7.77
N GLU A 429 -21.71 15.22 -7.56
CA GLU A 429 -20.38 15.31 -8.19
C GLU A 429 -19.49 14.12 -7.81
N LYS A 430 -19.41 13.78 -6.51
CA LYS A 430 -18.61 12.65 -6.00
C LYS A 430 -19.02 11.29 -6.59
N TYR A 431 -20.29 11.12 -6.93
CA TYR A 431 -20.83 9.90 -7.53
C TYR A 431 -20.86 9.95 -9.06
N GLY A 432 -20.34 11.01 -9.68
CA GLY A 432 -20.32 11.18 -11.14
C GLY A 432 -21.70 11.42 -11.75
N LEU A 433 -22.65 11.93 -10.96
CA LEU A 433 -24.04 12.17 -11.35
C LEU A 433 -24.32 13.65 -11.69
N ASP A 434 -23.32 14.53 -11.68
CA ASP A 434 -23.52 15.95 -12.01
C ASP A 434 -23.73 16.19 -13.52
N THR A 435 -24.62 17.11 -13.87
CA THR A 435 -25.04 17.47 -15.24
C THR A 435 -24.23 18.61 -15.85
N GLN A 436 -23.35 19.28 -15.11
CA GLN A 436 -22.58 20.41 -15.66
C GLN A 436 -21.40 20.00 -16.55
N SER A 437 -20.98 18.73 -16.51
CA SER A 437 -19.87 18.19 -17.31
C SER A 437 -20.26 17.92 -18.77
N GLU A 438 -21.51 17.53 -19.05
CA GLU A 438 -21.97 17.20 -20.41
C GLU A 438 -22.15 18.44 -21.30
N ASN A 439 -22.43 19.61 -20.72
CA ASN A 439 -22.60 20.87 -21.46
C ASN A 439 -21.28 21.59 -21.82
N LYS A 440 -20.14 21.16 -21.27
CA LYS A 440 -18.82 21.73 -21.60
C LYS A 440 -18.12 21.05 -22.78
N GLN A 441 -18.44 19.79 -23.08
CA GLN A 441 -17.85 19.07 -24.23
C GLN A 441 -18.58 19.33 -25.56
N SER A 442 -19.74 19.97 -25.52
CA SER A 442 -20.54 20.35 -26.70
C SER A 442 -20.36 21.82 -27.09
N SER A 443 -19.48 22.56 -26.40
CA SER A 443 -19.23 24.00 -26.62
C SER A 443 -17.74 24.39 -26.75
N SER A 444 -16.87 23.42 -27.08
CA SER A 444 -15.45 23.67 -27.40
C SER A 444 -15.02 22.98 -28.68
#